data_AF-A0A5C9D306-F1
#
_entry.id   AF-A0A5C9D306-F1
#
_cell.length_a   1.000
_cell.length_b   1.000
_cell.length_c   1.000
_cell.angle_alpha   90.00
_cell.angle_beta   90.00
_cell.angle_gamma   90.00
#
_symmetry.space_group_name_H-M   'P 1'
#
loop_
_entity.id
_entity.type
_entity.pdbx_description
1 polymer ?
#
loop_
_entity_poly.entity_id
_entity_poly.type
_entity_poly.pdbx_seq_one_letter_code
_entity_poly.pdbx_strand_id
1 'polypeptide(L)'
;MNRKLIAFLVVFAAMGSIAFAQTATKYFVAHQGGYIGAAVVTVGKSGEVVSASLEEWQGPGGWAEYNSTDGKALADGAVVRVPDPFANVANKDPEIKGYMFYVYNQAAGGPGVWSQFTPGAKGFAKPTRQYERDFEGLMSNPIRAEAYVKAAREDKLVNVKIDGLKVMVGKKASETVHYGHMDKANKNSVYMPLTANSIGYRYNNLATLDFFKANPRADFSAATLQKVKIAVAENKAVDSTANAAAYVAADDMVYVVADAVTGATYSDFQHYALELQTAYKMAIADMLFQF
;
A
#
# COMPACT_ATOMS: atom_id res chain seq x y z
N MET A 1 23.02 22.68 37.40
CA MET A 1 23.36 22.25 36.03
C MET A 1 22.83 23.30 35.05
N ASN A 2 23.71 23.88 34.21
CA ASN A 2 23.38 25.03 33.37
C ASN A 2 22.41 24.61 32.23
N ARG A 3 21.24 25.27 32.11
CA ARG A 3 20.20 24.93 31.12
C ARG A 3 20.70 24.90 29.66
N LYS A 4 21.73 25.69 29.34
CA LYS A 4 22.39 25.68 28.03
C LYS A 4 23.19 24.39 27.76
N LEU A 5 23.79 23.81 28.79
CA LEU A 5 24.53 22.54 28.70
C LEU A 5 23.57 21.36 28.50
N ILE A 6 22.39 21.40 29.12
CA ILE A 6 21.33 20.40 28.97
C ILE A 6 20.77 20.44 27.54
N ALA A 7 20.46 21.65 27.02
CA ALA A 7 19.98 21.80 25.65
C ALA A 7 21.01 21.33 24.61
N PHE A 8 22.30 21.61 24.83
CA PHE A 8 23.36 21.18 23.93
C PHE A 8 23.57 19.65 23.95
N LEU A 9 23.49 19.02 25.12
CA LEU A 9 23.58 17.56 25.26
C LEU A 9 22.36 16.83 24.67
N VAL A 10 21.15 17.40 24.80
CA VAL A 10 19.94 16.82 24.19
C VAL A 10 20.00 16.90 22.67
N VAL A 11 20.49 18.01 22.10
CA VAL A 11 20.67 18.15 20.64
C VAL A 11 21.75 17.20 20.12
N PHE A 12 22.88 17.05 20.81
CA PHE A 12 23.92 16.09 20.41
C PHE A 12 23.51 14.62 20.58
N ALA A 13 22.73 14.29 21.61
CA ALA A 13 22.17 12.95 21.78
C ALA A 13 21.12 12.64 20.69
N ALA A 14 20.28 13.61 20.32
CA ALA A 14 19.29 13.47 19.25
C ALA A 14 19.93 13.41 17.85
N MET A 15 21.02 14.14 17.59
CA MET A 15 21.76 14.02 16.33
C MET A 15 22.61 12.74 16.27
N GLY A 16 23.17 12.32 17.40
CA GLY A 16 23.98 11.10 17.51
C GLY A 16 23.17 9.80 17.43
N SER A 17 21.86 9.82 17.72
CA SER A 17 20.95 8.70 17.48
C SER A 17 20.50 8.60 16.02
N ILE A 18 20.38 9.73 15.31
CA ILE A 18 20.07 9.76 13.86
C ILE A 18 21.25 9.23 13.03
N ALA A 19 22.49 9.49 13.44
CA ALA A 19 23.69 9.06 12.71
C ALA A 19 23.89 7.53 12.59
N PHE A 20 23.04 6.72 13.23
CA PHE A 20 23.11 5.26 13.18
C PHE A 20 21.72 4.61 13.09
N ALA A 21 20.70 5.39 12.73
CA ALA A 21 19.39 4.84 12.47
C ALA A 21 19.40 4.15 11.09
N GLN A 22 18.86 2.94 11.01
CA GLN A 22 18.75 2.20 9.76
C GLN A 22 17.30 2.17 9.30
N THR A 23 17.07 2.46 8.03
CA THR A 23 15.74 2.45 7.44
C THR A 23 15.68 1.40 6.35
N ALA A 24 14.66 0.54 6.42
CA ALA A 24 14.36 -0.40 5.36
C ALA A 24 12.91 -0.25 4.91
N THR A 25 12.67 -0.57 3.64
CA THR A 25 11.35 -0.58 3.02
C THR A 25 11.04 -1.97 2.50
N LYS A 26 9.91 -2.53 2.92
CA LYS A 26 9.34 -3.74 2.32
C LYS A 26 8.18 -3.34 1.43
N TYR A 27 8.33 -3.58 0.12
CA TYR A 27 7.23 -3.47 -0.83
C TYR A 27 6.43 -4.77 -0.87
N PHE A 28 5.10 -4.65 -0.97
CA PHE A 28 4.21 -5.80 -0.85
C PHE A 28 2.95 -5.66 -1.69
N VAL A 29 2.26 -6.78 -1.85
CA VAL A 29 0.95 -6.91 -2.48
C VAL A 29 -0.03 -7.44 -1.43
N ALA A 30 -1.20 -6.81 -1.30
CA ALA A 30 -2.18 -7.08 -0.25
C ALA A 30 -3.60 -7.33 -0.78
N HIS A 31 -4.44 -7.92 0.07
CA HIS A 31 -5.85 -8.26 -0.18
C HIS A 31 -6.07 -9.02 -1.49
N GLN A 32 -5.49 -10.21 -1.61
CA GLN A 32 -5.60 -11.03 -2.82
C GLN A 32 -5.09 -10.30 -4.08
N GLY A 33 -4.23 -9.29 -3.88
CA GLY A 33 -3.60 -8.43 -4.87
C GLY A 33 -4.41 -7.26 -5.40
N GLY A 34 -5.50 -6.92 -4.72
CA GLY A 34 -6.21 -5.67 -4.94
C GLY A 34 -5.43 -4.40 -4.54
N TYR A 35 -4.34 -4.52 -3.77
CA TYR A 35 -3.55 -3.36 -3.32
C TYR A 35 -2.06 -3.63 -3.30
N ILE A 36 -1.28 -2.58 -3.50
CA ILE A 36 0.19 -2.58 -3.45
C ILE A 36 0.61 -1.56 -2.41
N GLY A 37 1.56 -1.93 -1.55
CA GLY A 37 1.96 -1.06 -0.45
C GLY A 37 3.46 -1.06 -0.18
N ALA A 38 3.83 -0.19 0.74
CA ALA A 38 5.17 -0.06 1.29
C ALA A 38 5.10 0.02 2.82
N ALA A 39 5.83 -0.88 3.47
CA ALA A 39 6.08 -0.84 4.91
C ALA A 39 7.48 -0.29 5.11
N VAL A 40 7.59 0.89 5.73
CA VAL A 40 8.87 1.55 6.00
C VAL A 40 9.11 1.52 7.49
N VAL A 41 10.26 1.01 7.91
CA VAL A 41 10.65 0.97 9.32
C VAL A 41 12.03 1.54 9.49
N THR A 42 12.17 2.44 10.46
CA THR A 42 13.45 2.99 10.92
C THR A 42 13.74 2.48 12.31
N VAL A 43 14.89 1.84 12.48
CA VAL A 43 15.39 1.32 13.77
C VAL A 43 16.52 2.18 14.29
N GLY A 44 16.53 2.42 15.60
CA GLY A 44 17.63 3.07 16.30
C GLY A 44 18.71 2.07 16.69
N LYS A 45 19.75 2.56 17.38
CA LYS A 45 20.96 1.78 17.71
C LYS A 45 20.72 0.55 18.56
N SER A 46 19.69 0.58 19.42
CA SER A 46 19.37 -0.55 20.29
C SER A 46 18.37 -1.53 19.65
N GLY A 47 18.03 -1.29 18.38
CA GLY A 47 17.02 -2.04 17.64
C GLY A 47 15.58 -1.67 18.03
N GLU A 48 15.39 -0.54 18.70
CA GLU A 48 14.09 0.09 18.95
C GLU A 48 13.53 0.68 17.65
N VAL A 49 12.20 0.66 17.47
CA VAL A 49 11.57 1.29 16.30
C VAL A 49 11.39 2.78 16.56
N VAL A 50 12.10 3.62 15.79
CA VAL A 50 12.01 5.08 15.86
C VAL A 50 10.79 5.58 15.09
N SER A 51 10.58 5.03 13.90
CA SER A 51 9.42 5.33 13.07
C SER A 51 8.99 4.10 12.27
N ALA A 52 7.70 4.02 12.01
CA ALA A 52 7.09 3.05 11.13
C ALA A 52 6.01 3.77 10.32
N SER A 53 5.86 3.39 9.05
CA SER A 53 4.74 3.84 8.21
C SER A 53 4.29 2.73 7.28
N LEU A 54 3.00 2.75 6.98
CA LEU A 54 2.37 1.95 5.95
C LEU A 54 1.67 2.88 4.99
N GLU A 55 2.00 2.72 3.71
CA GLU A 55 1.28 3.31 2.61
C GLU A 55 0.70 2.19 1.76
N GLU A 56 -0.51 2.40 1.23
CA GLU A 56 -1.18 1.40 0.42
C GLU A 56 -1.99 2.07 -0.70
N TRP A 57 -1.84 1.52 -1.89
CA TRP A 57 -2.41 1.98 -3.15
C TRP A 57 -3.26 0.89 -3.77
N GLN A 58 -4.41 1.24 -4.34
CA GLN A 58 -5.26 0.30 -5.07
C GLN A 58 -4.56 -0.18 -6.33
N GLY A 59 -4.73 -1.45 -6.69
CA GLY A 59 -4.36 -1.99 -8.00
C GLY A 59 -5.22 -1.42 -9.14
N PRO A 60 -5.03 -1.86 -10.39
CA PRO A 60 -5.70 -1.36 -11.58
C PRO A 60 -7.23 -1.21 -11.48
N GLY A 61 -7.90 -2.14 -10.79
CA GLY A 61 -9.36 -2.07 -10.59
C GLY A 61 -9.82 -0.82 -9.84
N GLY A 62 -8.94 -0.18 -9.09
CA GLY A 62 -9.20 1.02 -8.30
C GLY A 62 -9.05 2.34 -9.02
N TRP A 63 -8.51 2.34 -10.24
CA TRP A 63 -8.16 3.58 -10.95
C TRP A 63 -8.30 3.50 -12.47
N ALA A 64 -8.58 2.33 -13.02
CA ALA A 64 -8.92 2.22 -14.42
C ALA A 64 -10.17 3.04 -14.75
N GLU A 65 -10.15 3.68 -15.92
CA GLU A 65 -11.29 4.45 -16.42
C GLU A 65 -12.43 3.50 -16.77
N TYR A 66 -13.63 3.82 -16.29
CA TYR A 66 -14.83 3.10 -16.68
C TYR A 66 -15.07 3.20 -18.18
N ASN A 67 -15.24 2.05 -18.80
CA ASN A 67 -15.40 1.87 -20.25
C ASN A 67 -16.74 1.21 -20.61
N SER A 68 -17.63 0.95 -19.64
CA SER A 68 -19.01 0.57 -19.91
C SER A 68 -19.77 1.71 -20.61
N THR A 69 -20.82 1.38 -21.37
CA THR A 69 -21.61 2.36 -22.14
C THR A 69 -22.25 3.44 -21.26
N ASP A 70 -22.58 3.11 -20.00
CA ASP A 70 -23.13 4.04 -19.02
C ASP A 70 -22.07 4.83 -18.25
N GLY A 71 -20.78 4.53 -18.44
CA GLY A 71 -19.65 5.16 -17.77
C GLY A 71 -19.56 4.86 -16.27
N LYS A 72 -20.14 3.73 -15.81
CA LYS A 72 -20.25 3.38 -14.38
C LYS A 72 -19.54 2.10 -13.96
N ALA A 73 -18.96 1.36 -14.89
CA ALA A 73 -18.31 0.10 -14.60
C ALA A 73 -17.06 -0.13 -15.48
N LEU A 74 -16.18 -0.98 -14.97
CA LEU A 74 -15.14 -1.61 -15.78
C LEU A 74 -15.78 -2.78 -16.54
N ALA A 75 -15.66 -2.73 -17.86
CA ALA A 75 -16.07 -3.75 -18.80
C ALA A 75 -14.83 -4.38 -19.47
N ASP A 76 -14.98 -5.59 -20.00
CA ASP A 76 -13.91 -6.32 -20.70
C ASP A 76 -13.15 -5.43 -21.70
N GLY A 77 -11.82 -5.52 -21.69
CA GLY A 77 -10.96 -4.79 -22.61
C GLY A 77 -10.43 -3.44 -22.10
N ALA A 78 -10.75 -2.99 -20.88
CA ALA A 78 -10.08 -1.84 -20.28
C ALA A 78 -8.57 -2.12 -20.17
N VAL A 79 -7.71 -1.17 -20.57
CA VAL A 79 -6.25 -1.37 -20.55
C VAL A 79 -5.57 -0.30 -19.72
N VAL A 80 -4.68 -0.76 -18.85
CA VAL A 80 -3.76 0.08 -18.10
C VAL A 80 -2.32 -0.25 -18.44
N ARG A 81 -1.43 0.72 -18.23
CA ARG A 81 0.02 0.45 -18.20
C ARG A 81 0.57 0.67 -16.80
N VAL A 82 1.52 -0.17 -16.42
CA VAL A 82 2.17 -0.17 -15.12
C VAL A 82 3.67 -0.22 -15.35
N PRO A 83 4.47 0.64 -14.68
CA PRO A 83 5.92 0.54 -14.75
C PRO A 83 6.40 -0.85 -14.32
N ASP A 84 7.22 -1.47 -15.14
CA ASP A 84 7.89 -2.73 -14.84
C ASP A 84 9.32 -2.64 -15.40
N PRO A 85 10.35 -2.53 -14.53
CA PRO A 85 11.75 -2.43 -14.95
C PRO A 85 12.23 -3.56 -15.86
N PHE A 86 11.52 -4.70 -15.89
CA PHE A 86 11.86 -5.86 -16.71
C PHE A 86 11.00 -5.99 -17.96
N ALA A 87 9.96 -5.18 -18.13
CA ALA A 87 9.04 -5.29 -19.25
C ALA A 87 9.54 -4.55 -20.49
N ASN A 88 9.45 -5.20 -21.65
CA ASN A 88 9.62 -4.58 -22.96
C ASN A 88 10.93 -3.77 -23.13
N VAL A 89 12.00 -4.16 -22.44
CA VAL A 89 13.25 -3.37 -22.34
C VAL A 89 13.95 -3.11 -23.68
N ALA A 90 13.72 -3.96 -24.68
CA ALA A 90 14.27 -3.83 -26.03
C ALA A 90 13.38 -3.00 -26.99
N ASN A 91 12.18 -2.60 -26.56
CA ASN A 91 11.29 -1.80 -27.41
C ASN A 91 11.84 -0.38 -27.59
N LYS A 92 11.66 0.20 -28.78
CA LYS A 92 12.12 1.57 -29.10
C LYS A 92 11.10 2.64 -28.68
N ASP A 93 9.82 2.27 -28.58
CA ASP A 93 8.75 3.18 -28.18
C ASP A 93 8.83 3.41 -26.65
N PRO A 94 9.05 4.65 -26.17
CA PRO A 94 9.11 4.95 -24.75
C PRO A 94 7.78 4.72 -24.03
N GLU A 95 6.65 4.68 -24.74
CA GLU A 95 5.35 4.38 -24.14
C GLU A 95 5.17 2.88 -23.86
N ILE A 96 6.00 2.02 -24.47
CA ILE A 96 6.01 0.56 -24.30
C ILE A 96 7.19 0.09 -23.46
N LYS A 97 8.38 0.68 -23.67
CA LYS A 97 9.63 0.28 -23.00
C LYS A 97 9.55 0.54 -21.50
N GLY A 98 9.82 -0.48 -20.68
CA GLY A 98 9.78 -0.37 -19.22
C GLY A 98 8.37 -0.40 -18.64
N TYR A 99 7.37 -0.78 -19.43
CA TYR A 99 5.98 -0.90 -18.99
C TYR A 99 5.43 -2.28 -19.27
N MET A 100 4.75 -2.86 -18.28
CA MET A 100 3.84 -3.97 -18.47
C MET A 100 2.43 -3.40 -18.69
N PHE A 101 1.65 -4.04 -19.55
CA PHE A 101 0.26 -3.64 -19.78
C PHE A 101 -0.64 -4.72 -19.22
N TYR A 102 -1.79 -4.30 -18.72
CA TYR A 102 -2.81 -5.20 -18.20
C TYR A 102 -4.13 -4.88 -18.84
N VAL A 103 -4.82 -5.92 -19.29
CA VAL A 103 -6.18 -5.84 -19.81
C VAL A 103 -7.14 -6.45 -18.81
N TYR A 104 -8.23 -5.75 -18.53
CA TYR A 104 -9.32 -6.29 -17.74
C TYR A 104 -10.04 -7.35 -18.56
N ASN A 105 -10.00 -8.59 -18.07
CA ASN A 105 -10.67 -9.73 -18.67
C ASN A 105 -11.86 -10.12 -17.82
N GLN A 106 -13.06 -10.00 -18.37
CA GLN A 106 -14.28 -10.40 -17.68
C GLN A 106 -14.82 -11.69 -18.28
N ALA A 107 -14.72 -12.80 -17.52
CA ALA A 107 -15.41 -14.02 -17.90
C ALA A 107 -16.93 -13.81 -17.83
N ALA A 108 -17.69 -14.42 -18.73
CA ALA A 108 -19.15 -14.33 -18.71
C ALA A 108 -19.69 -14.84 -17.36
N GLY A 109 -20.30 -13.94 -16.57
CA GLY A 109 -20.81 -14.23 -15.23
C GLY A 109 -19.74 -14.51 -14.16
N GLY A 110 -18.45 -14.34 -14.47
CA GLY A 110 -17.33 -14.55 -13.54
C GLY A 110 -16.71 -13.25 -13.03
N PRO A 111 -15.82 -13.32 -12.02
CA PRO A 111 -15.07 -12.16 -11.56
C PRO A 111 -14.11 -11.69 -12.68
N GLY A 112 -13.86 -10.39 -12.72
CA GLY A 112 -12.88 -9.83 -13.65
C GLY A 112 -11.45 -9.94 -13.13
N VAL A 113 -10.50 -10.13 -14.04
CA VAL A 113 -9.07 -10.32 -13.73
C VAL A 113 -8.22 -9.38 -14.57
N TRP A 114 -7.15 -8.84 -14.00
CA TRP A 114 -6.16 -8.03 -14.71
C TRP A 114 -5.03 -8.91 -15.24
N SER A 115 -5.18 -9.40 -16.47
CA SER A 115 -4.16 -10.23 -17.09
C SER A 115 -3.21 -9.39 -17.93
N GLN A 116 -1.96 -9.86 -18.06
CA GLN A 116 -0.99 -9.18 -18.91
C GLN A 116 -1.50 -9.02 -20.33
N PHE A 117 -1.15 -7.91 -20.96
CA PHE A 117 -1.44 -7.62 -22.35
C PHE A 117 -0.11 -7.32 -23.05
N THR A 118 0.38 -8.24 -23.86
CA THR A 118 1.78 -8.18 -24.31
C THR A 118 1.86 -7.69 -25.75
N PRO A 119 2.78 -6.76 -26.09
CA PRO A 119 3.02 -6.39 -27.48
C PRO A 119 3.61 -7.58 -28.26
N GLY A 120 3.00 -7.91 -29.39
CA GLY A 120 3.49 -8.92 -30.34
C GLY A 120 3.94 -8.32 -31.67
N ALA A 121 4.20 -9.15 -32.68
CA ALA A 121 4.70 -8.68 -33.99
C ALA A 121 3.71 -7.80 -34.77
N LYS A 122 2.40 -7.99 -34.57
CA LYS A 122 1.31 -7.32 -35.31
C LYS A 122 0.40 -6.46 -34.45
N GLY A 123 0.65 -6.41 -33.14
CA GLY A 123 -0.20 -5.74 -32.16
C GLY A 123 -0.16 -6.43 -30.81
N PHE A 124 -0.86 -5.85 -29.84
CA PHE A 124 -0.99 -6.46 -28.53
C PHE A 124 -1.93 -7.67 -28.55
N ALA A 125 -1.63 -8.67 -27.73
CA ALA A 125 -2.43 -9.89 -27.63
C ALA A 125 -2.84 -10.18 -26.19
N LYS A 126 -4.10 -10.61 -26.01
CA LYS A 126 -4.58 -11.19 -24.76
C LYS A 126 -3.96 -12.58 -24.59
N PRO A 127 -3.47 -12.95 -23.40
CA PRO A 127 -3.03 -14.31 -23.13
C PRO A 127 -4.24 -15.25 -23.13
N THR A 128 -4.04 -16.47 -23.62
CA THR A 128 -5.10 -17.50 -23.71
C THR A 128 -5.61 -18.00 -22.36
N ARG A 129 -4.80 -17.84 -21.29
CA ARG A 129 -5.09 -17.89 -19.82
C ARG A 129 -3.76 -18.03 -19.10
N GLN A 130 -3.51 -17.24 -18.05
CA GLN A 130 -2.29 -17.36 -17.24
C GLN A 130 -2.54 -17.03 -15.77
N TYR A 131 -2.91 -18.05 -15.00
CA TYR A 131 -3.20 -17.91 -13.58
C TYR A 131 -2.00 -17.44 -12.74
N GLU A 132 -0.76 -17.75 -13.16
CA GLU A 132 0.46 -17.39 -12.42
C GLU A 132 1.04 -16.01 -12.80
N ARG A 133 0.48 -15.35 -13.81
CA ARG A 133 1.05 -14.13 -14.42
C ARG A 133 0.12 -12.91 -14.39
N ASP A 134 -1.01 -13.00 -13.69
CA ASP A 134 -1.89 -11.86 -13.47
C ASP A 134 -1.20 -10.78 -12.63
N PHE A 135 -1.77 -9.58 -12.62
CA PHE A 135 -1.19 -8.40 -11.96
C PHE A 135 -0.72 -8.70 -10.54
N GLU A 136 -1.56 -9.37 -9.77
CA GLU A 136 -1.36 -9.75 -8.38
C GLU A 136 -0.13 -10.64 -8.18
N GLY A 137 0.03 -11.65 -9.05
CA GLY A 137 1.18 -12.55 -9.03
C GLY A 137 2.49 -11.81 -9.35
N LEU A 138 2.48 -10.88 -10.32
CA LEU A 138 3.69 -10.12 -10.66
C LEU A 138 4.07 -9.10 -9.59
N MET A 139 3.10 -8.49 -8.92
CA MET A 139 3.34 -7.53 -7.84
C MET A 139 3.86 -8.20 -6.56
N SER A 140 3.90 -9.53 -6.49
CA SER A 140 4.63 -10.25 -5.45
C SER A 140 6.16 -10.10 -5.58
N ASN A 141 6.66 -9.65 -6.75
CA ASN A 141 8.06 -9.28 -6.91
C ASN A 141 8.31 -7.87 -6.33
N PRO A 142 9.23 -7.69 -5.37
CA PRO A 142 9.41 -6.42 -4.67
C PRO A 142 9.92 -5.29 -5.58
N ILE A 143 10.69 -5.58 -6.64
CA ILE A 143 11.19 -4.57 -7.58
C ILE A 143 10.04 -4.00 -8.43
N ARG A 144 9.07 -4.85 -8.80
CA ARG A 144 7.87 -4.40 -9.51
C ARG A 144 6.92 -3.64 -8.60
N ALA A 145 6.69 -4.14 -7.39
CA ALA A 145 5.90 -3.43 -6.39
C ALA A 145 6.50 -2.05 -6.07
N GLU A 146 7.82 -1.95 -5.94
CA GLU A 146 8.53 -0.67 -5.79
C GLU A 146 8.25 0.29 -6.94
N ALA A 147 8.38 -0.18 -8.19
CA ALA A 147 8.12 0.63 -9.37
C ALA A 147 6.67 1.13 -9.42
N TYR A 148 5.71 0.27 -9.02
CA TYR A 148 4.31 0.63 -8.87
C TYR A 148 4.11 1.71 -7.81
N VAL A 149 4.60 1.48 -6.59
CA VAL A 149 4.49 2.42 -5.46
C VAL A 149 5.07 3.79 -5.84
N LYS A 150 6.26 3.81 -6.47
CA LYS A 150 6.88 5.04 -6.92
C LYS A 150 6.00 5.79 -7.91
N ALA A 151 5.44 5.10 -8.90
CA ALA A 151 4.55 5.72 -9.87
C ALA A 151 3.20 6.16 -9.28
N ALA A 152 2.69 5.45 -8.28
CA ALA A 152 1.49 5.85 -7.55
C ALA A 152 1.73 7.14 -6.76
N ARG A 153 2.85 7.23 -6.01
CA ARG A 153 3.26 8.45 -5.30
C ARG A 153 3.45 9.65 -6.24
N GLU A 154 4.01 9.41 -7.42
CA GLU A 154 4.29 10.45 -8.42
C GLU A 154 3.10 10.75 -9.36
N ASP A 155 1.95 10.11 -9.17
CA ASP A 155 0.77 10.24 -10.04
C ASP A 155 1.07 9.97 -11.54
N LYS A 156 1.75 8.86 -11.80
CA LYS A 156 2.19 8.41 -13.13
C LYS A 156 1.52 7.12 -13.61
N LEU A 157 0.63 6.55 -12.82
CA LEU A 157 -0.21 5.44 -13.25
C LEU A 157 -1.28 5.99 -14.20
N VAL A 158 -1.43 5.38 -15.38
CA VAL A 158 -2.28 5.94 -16.45
C VAL A 158 -3.05 4.85 -17.19
N ASN A 159 -4.24 5.23 -17.64
CA ASN A 159 -5.01 4.48 -18.61
C ASN A 159 -4.35 4.58 -19.99
N VAL A 160 -4.55 3.57 -20.84
CA VAL A 160 -4.06 3.61 -22.21
C VAL A 160 -5.08 3.10 -23.20
N LYS A 161 -5.01 3.62 -24.42
CA LYS A 161 -5.67 3.04 -25.60
C LYS A 161 -4.61 2.45 -26.51
N ILE A 162 -4.91 1.32 -27.12
CA ILE A 162 -3.97 0.60 -27.98
C ILE A 162 -4.60 0.45 -29.37
N ASP A 163 -3.85 0.87 -30.39
CA ASP A 163 -4.19 0.70 -31.81
C ASP A 163 -3.01 0.02 -32.53
N GLY A 164 -3.14 -1.27 -32.82
CA GLY A 164 -2.02 -2.10 -33.28
C GLY A 164 -0.88 -2.13 -32.26
N LEU A 165 0.24 -1.49 -32.59
CA LEU A 165 1.40 -1.30 -31.70
C LEU A 165 1.53 0.12 -31.16
N LYS A 166 0.59 1.01 -31.48
CA LYS A 166 0.59 2.38 -30.97
C LYS A 166 -0.09 2.42 -29.62
N VAL A 167 0.64 2.85 -28.60
CA VAL A 167 0.10 3.15 -27.27
C VAL A 167 -0.24 4.63 -27.20
N MET A 168 -1.46 4.94 -26.79
CA MET A 168 -1.95 6.30 -26.56
C MET A 168 -2.26 6.45 -25.08
N VAL A 169 -1.49 7.31 -24.39
CA VAL A 169 -1.69 7.61 -22.97
C VAL A 169 -2.98 8.38 -22.78
N GLY A 170 -3.80 7.93 -21.83
CA GLY A 170 -5.06 8.55 -21.43
C GLY A 170 -4.93 9.27 -20.08
N LYS A 171 -6.02 9.26 -19.32
CA LYS A 171 -6.11 9.89 -18.00
C LYS A 171 -5.16 9.24 -16.99
N LYS A 172 -4.60 10.07 -16.11
CA LYS A 172 -3.89 9.62 -14.92
C LYS A 172 -4.84 8.98 -13.93
N ALA A 173 -4.29 8.16 -13.05
CA ALA A 173 -5.02 7.53 -11.97
C ALA A 173 -5.78 8.59 -11.15
N SER A 174 -5.15 9.70 -10.76
CA SER A 174 -5.78 10.81 -10.03
C SER A 174 -6.95 11.51 -10.74
N GLU A 175 -7.07 11.34 -12.05
CA GLU A 175 -8.12 11.97 -12.87
C GLU A 175 -9.31 11.01 -13.11
N THR A 176 -9.29 9.84 -12.48
CA THR A 176 -10.34 8.81 -12.61
C THR A 176 -11.32 8.81 -11.44
N VAL A 177 -12.47 8.14 -11.63
CA VAL A 177 -13.67 8.30 -10.80
C VAL A 177 -13.46 7.89 -9.33
N HIS A 178 -12.55 6.97 -9.04
CA HIS A 178 -12.33 6.43 -7.69
C HIS A 178 -11.18 7.07 -6.93
N TYR A 179 -10.49 8.03 -7.55
CA TYR A 179 -9.12 8.34 -7.16
C TYR A 179 -8.92 9.83 -6.89
N GLY A 180 -9.66 10.38 -5.94
CA GLY A 180 -9.19 11.61 -5.30
C GLY A 180 -7.88 11.35 -4.52
N HIS A 181 -7.68 10.14 -3.96
CA HIS A 181 -6.66 9.88 -2.94
C HIS A 181 -6.40 8.38 -2.71
N MET A 182 -5.57 7.76 -3.54
CA MET A 182 -5.39 6.31 -3.52
C MET A 182 -4.38 5.78 -2.53
N ASP A 183 -3.50 6.65 -2.02
CA ASP A 183 -2.83 6.33 -0.77
C ASP A 183 -3.90 6.33 0.33
N LYS A 184 -4.22 5.14 0.86
CA LYS A 184 -5.22 4.98 1.92
C LYS A 184 -4.78 5.63 3.23
N ALA A 185 -3.47 5.80 3.45
CA ALA A 185 -2.95 6.49 4.62
C ALA A 185 -3.08 8.02 4.50
N ASN A 186 -3.32 8.54 3.30
CA ASN A 186 -3.50 9.98 3.09
C ASN A 186 -4.74 10.50 3.82
N LYS A 187 -4.54 11.45 4.74
CA LYS A 187 -5.61 12.08 5.54
C LYS A 187 -6.65 12.85 4.71
N ASN A 188 -6.34 13.17 3.46
CA ASN A 188 -7.27 13.79 2.53
C ASN A 188 -8.14 12.74 1.81
N SER A 189 -7.84 11.45 1.95
CA SER A 189 -8.58 10.38 1.27
C SER A 189 -9.99 10.17 1.79
N VAL A 190 -10.93 9.99 0.85
CA VAL A 190 -12.31 9.58 1.13
C VAL A 190 -12.46 8.07 1.28
N TYR A 191 -11.38 7.30 1.15
CA TYR A 191 -11.42 5.85 1.26
C TYR A 191 -11.53 5.39 2.72
N MET A 192 -12.52 4.52 2.99
CA MET A 192 -12.82 3.94 4.31
C MET A 192 -12.73 4.94 5.48
N PRO A 193 -13.58 5.99 5.49
CA PRO A 193 -13.61 6.96 6.57
C PRO A 193 -14.13 6.32 7.86
N LEU A 194 -13.99 7.03 8.98
CA LEU A 194 -14.69 6.69 10.21
C LEU A 194 -16.22 6.78 10.00
N THR A 195 -16.95 5.75 10.42
CA THR A 195 -18.41 5.63 10.30
C THR A 195 -19.03 5.10 11.60
N ALA A 196 -20.35 4.94 11.63
CA ALA A 196 -21.08 4.35 12.76
C ALA A 196 -20.56 2.98 13.20
N ASN A 197 -20.10 2.16 12.25
CA ASN A 197 -19.75 0.76 12.47
C ASN A 197 -18.31 0.44 12.07
N SER A 198 -17.47 1.45 11.81
CA SER A 198 -16.08 1.25 11.42
C SER A 198 -15.24 2.42 11.89
N ILE A 199 -14.10 2.11 12.52
CA ILE A 199 -13.12 3.13 12.89
C ILE A 199 -12.37 3.72 11.68
N GLY A 200 -12.57 3.16 10.48
CA GLY A 200 -11.93 3.59 9.24
C GLY A 200 -10.49 3.09 9.09
N TYR A 201 -9.93 3.19 7.88
CA TYR A 201 -8.60 2.65 7.57
C TYR A 201 -7.49 3.38 8.33
N ARG A 202 -7.56 4.72 8.43
CA ARG A 202 -6.46 5.53 8.98
C ARG A 202 -6.27 5.32 10.49
N TYR A 203 -7.35 5.17 11.25
CA TYR A 203 -7.24 4.80 12.67
C TYR A 203 -6.78 3.36 12.85
N ASN A 204 -7.20 2.44 11.99
CA ASN A 204 -6.66 1.07 11.96
C ASN A 204 -5.14 1.06 11.71
N ASN A 205 -4.69 1.85 10.74
CA ASN A 205 -3.28 2.01 10.41
C ASN A 205 -2.52 2.59 11.61
N LEU A 206 -3.02 3.67 12.22
CA LEU A 206 -2.41 4.25 13.43
C LEU A 206 -2.29 3.22 14.57
N ALA A 207 -3.38 2.52 14.90
CA ALA A 207 -3.38 1.51 15.97
C ALA A 207 -2.37 0.39 15.68
N THR A 208 -2.29 -0.06 14.43
CA THR A 208 -1.31 -1.06 14.00
C THR A 208 0.12 -0.55 14.17
N LEU A 209 0.41 0.67 13.70
CA LEU A 209 1.73 1.27 13.78
C LEU A 209 2.16 1.50 15.23
N ASP A 210 1.27 2.00 16.08
CA ASP A 210 1.56 2.24 17.50
C ASP A 210 1.82 0.92 18.24
N PHE A 211 0.99 -0.11 18.02
CA PHE A 211 1.20 -1.42 18.61
C PHE A 211 2.49 -2.06 18.12
N PHE A 212 2.77 -2.00 16.81
CA PHE A 212 3.99 -2.52 16.21
C PHE A 212 5.24 -1.84 16.76
N LYS A 213 5.26 -0.50 16.87
CA LYS A 213 6.39 0.24 17.41
C LYS A 213 6.71 -0.15 18.85
N ALA A 214 5.67 -0.39 19.65
CA ALA A 214 5.84 -0.86 21.02
C ALA A 214 6.28 -2.34 21.09
N ASN A 215 5.90 -3.16 20.11
CA ASN A 215 6.07 -4.61 20.13
C ASN A 215 6.64 -5.18 18.81
N PRO A 216 7.78 -4.70 18.29
CA PRO A 216 8.25 -5.05 16.94
C PRO A 216 8.62 -6.52 16.76
N ARG A 217 8.82 -7.23 17.88
CA ARG A 217 9.20 -8.65 17.95
C ARG A 217 8.05 -9.58 18.36
N ALA A 218 6.83 -9.06 18.49
CA ALA A 218 5.68 -9.88 18.81
C ALA A 218 5.41 -10.94 17.72
N ASP A 219 4.81 -12.06 18.10
CA ASP A 219 4.36 -13.07 17.15
C ASP A 219 3.01 -12.67 16.55
N PHE A 220 3.06 -11.84 15.51
CA PHE A 220 1.87 -11.39 14.79
C PHE A 220 1.13 -12.53 14.08
N SER A 221 1.76 -13.67 13.85
CA SER A 221 1.09 -14.86 13.28
C SER A 221 0.13 -15.51 14.27
N ALA A 222 0.36 -15.32 15.57
CA ALA A 222 -0.49 -15.81 16.64
C ALA A 222 -1.61 -14.82 17.04
N ALA A 223 -1.86 -13.78 16.25
CA ALA A 223 -2.92 -12.83 16.57
C ALA A 223 -4.29 -13.52 16.59
N THR A 224 -5.10 -13.14 17.57
CA THR A 224 -6.49 -13.59 17.71
C THR A 224 -7.42 -12.39 17.74
N LEU A 225 -8.73 -12.62 17.64
CA LEU A 225 -9.72 -11.57 17.79
C LEU A 225 -10.39 -11.66 19.16
N GLN A 226 -10.55 -10.51 19.79
CA GLN A 226 -11.33 -10.36 21.01
C GLN A 226 -12.40 -9.31 20.80
N LYS A 227 -13.62 -9.64 21.23
CA LYS A 227 -14.74 -8.73 21.21
C LYS A 227 -14.62 -7.73 22.36
N VAL A 228 -14.47 -6.44 22.06
CA VAL A 228 -14.28 -5.38 23.07
C VAL A 228 -15.02 -4.10 22.68
N LYS A 229 -15.28 -3.23 23.65
CA LYS A 229 -15.75 -1.87 23.39
C LYS A 229 -14.57 -0.98 23.04
N ILE A 230 -14.63 -0.31 21.88
CA ILE A 230 -13.61 0.64 21.44
C ILE A 230 -14.06 2.07 21.73
N ALA A 231 -13.13 2.90 22.17
CA ALA A 231 -13.28 4.36 22.15
C ALA A 231 -12.35 4.93 21.09
N VAL A 232 -12.89 5.75 20.18
CA VAL A 232 -12.08 6.48 19.20
C VAL A 232 -11.88 7.90 19.70
N ALA A 233 -10.62 8.35 19.74
CA ALA A 233 -10.28 9.73 20.01
C ALA A 233 -10.10 10.48 18.69
N GLU A 234 -10.76 11.63 18.54
CA GLU A 234 -10.63 12.43 17.32
C GLU A 234 -9.21 12.99 17.17
N ASN A 235 -8.58 12.71 16.03
CA ASN A 235 -7.27 13.21 15.66
C ASN A 235 -7.27 13.66 14.19
N LYS A 236 -7.30 14.98 13.97
CA LYS A 236 -7.30 15.58 12.61
C LYS A 236 -6.00 15.38 11.84
N ALA A 237 -4.91 15.02 12.51
CA ALA A 237 -3.67 14.64 11.84
C ALA A 237 -3.78 13.23 11.21
N VAL A 238 -4.63 12.38 11.77
CA VAL A 238 -4.91 11.01 11.28
C VAL A 238 -6.00 11.05 10.23
N ASP A 239 -7.12 11.70 10.52
CA ASP A 239 -8.22 11.86 9.59
C ASP A 239 -8.78 13.28 9.68
N SER A 240 -8.58 14.05 8.61
CA SER A 240 -8.96 15.47 8.54
C SER A 240 -10.46 15.70 8.71
N THR A 241 -11.27 14.66 8.47
CA THR A 241 -12.74 14.67 8.55
C THR A 241 -13.29 13.95 9.76
N ALA A 242 -12.43 13.40 10.64
CA ALA A 242 -12.86 12.57 11.77
C ALA A 242 -13.91 13.26 12.64
N ASN A 243 -14.98 12.54 12.96
CA ASN A 243 -15.95 12.91 13.98
C ASN A 243 -16.12 11.69 14.88
N ALA A 244 -15.39 11.63 15.98
CA ALA A 244 -15.38 10.44 16.83
C ALA A 244 -16.77 10.06 17.37
N ALA A 245 -17.66 11.06 17.57
CA ALA A 245 -19.03 10.82 18.00
C ALA A 245 -19.88 10.07 16.95
N ALA A 246 -19.42 10.01 15.69
CA ALA A 246 -20.08 9.21 14.66
C ALA A 246 -19.88 7.71 14.89
N TYR A 247 -18.82 7.28 15.57
CA TYR A 247 -18.61 5.86 15.89
C TYR A 247 -19.46 5.48 17.10
N VAL A 248 -20.44 4.61 16.87
CA VAL A 248 -21.48 4.26 17.86
C VAL A 248 -21.62 2.75 18.05
N ALA A 249 -20.72 1.95 17.48
CA ALA A 249 -20.69 0.51 17.68
C ALA A 249 -20.58 0.18 19.19
N ALA A 250 -21.43 -0.73 19.66
CA ALA A 250 -21.43 -1.15 21.06
C ALA A 250 -20.14 -1.91 21.43
N ASP A 251 -19.66 -2.68 20.46
CA ASP A 251 -18.47 -3.52 20.52
C ASP A 251 -17.93 -3.75 19.10
N ASP A 252 -16.69 -4.22 19.02
CA ASP A 252 -16.00 -4.55 17.78
C ASP A 252 -15.02 -5.71 18.02
N MET A 253 -14.60 -6.36 16.95
CA MET A 253 -13.57 -7.40 16.99
C MET A 253 -12.20 -6.76 16.84
N VAL A 254 -11.41 -6.77 17.91
CA VAL A 254 -10.08 -6.18 17.94
C VAL A 254 -9.02 -7.27 17.96
N TYR A 255 -7.94 -7.07 17.23
CA TYR A 255 -6.80 -7.99 17.26
C TYR A 255 -6.08 -7.93 18.61
N VAL A 256 -5.69 -9.10 19.10
CA VAL A 256 -4.90 -9.32 20.30
C VAL A 256 -3.66 -10.12 19.94
N VAL A 257 -2.49 -9.69 20.41
CA VAL A 257 -1.23 -10.41 20.24
C VAL A 257 -0.56 -10.53 21.60
N ALA A 258 -0.23 -11.75 22.02
CA ALA A 258 0.34 -12.03 23.34
C ALA A 258 -0.45 -11.35 24.49
N ASP A 259 -1.78 -11.54 24.49
CA ASP A 259 -2.74 -10.96 25.44
C ASP A 259 -2.84 -9.42 25.46
N ALA A 260 -2.15 -8.72 24.55
CA ALA A 260 -2.22 -7.27 24.42
C ALA A 260 -3.17 -6.86 23.29
N VAL A 261 -4.12 -5.98 23.62
CA VAL A 261 -5.09 -5.41 22.66
C VAL A 261 -4.36 -4.42 21.74
N THR A 262 -4.50 -4.62 20.43
CA THR A 262 -3.81 -3.81 19.41
C THR A 262 -4.54 -2.51 19.07
N GLY A 263 -5.85 -2.46 19.30
CA GLY A 263 -6.72 -1.38 18.86
C GLY A 263 -7.10 -1.43 17.38
N ALA A 264 -6.54 -2.35 16.60
CA ALA A 264 -6.87 -2.54 15.19
C ALA A 264 -8.02 -3.53 15.01
N THR A 265 -8.93 -3.24 14.08
CA THR A 265 -10.15 -3.98 13.75
C THR A 265 -10.23 -4.47 12.31
N TYR A 266 -9.41 -3.95 11.40
CA TYR A 266 -9.35 -4.42 10.02
C TYR A 266 -8.84 -5.86 9.88
N SER A 267 -9.48 -6.65 9.01
CA SER A 267 -9.20 -8.08 8.76
C SER A 267 -7.75 -8.41 8.42
N ASP A 268 -6.99 -7.41 7.97
CA ASP A 268 -5.66 -7.57 7.42
C ASP A 268 -4.55 -7.13 8.39
N PHE A 269 -4.89 -6.86 9.66
CA PHE A 269 -3.93 -6.49 10.71
C PHE A 269 -2.69 -7.38 10.70
N GLN A 270 -2.87 -8.70 10.70
CA GLN A 270 -1.75 -9.64 10.73
C GLN A 270 -0.85 -9.48 9.52
N HIS A 271 -1.43 -9.31 8.33
CA HIS A 271 -0.68 -9.11 7.11
C HIS A 271 0.20 -7.86 7.20
N TYR A 272 -0.38 -6.71 7.52
CA TYR A 272 0.38 -5.46 7.63
C TYR A 272 1.44 -5.49 8.73
N ALA A 273 1.12 -6.08 9.88
CA ALA A 273 2.06 -6.23 10.97
C ALA A 273 3.26 -7.13 10.58
N LEU A 274 3.02 -8.17 9.77
CA LEU A 274 4.08 -9.03 9.22
C LEU A 274 4.93 -8.32 8.16
N GLU A 275 4.34 -7.46 7.32
CA GLU A 275 5.11 -6.64 6.37
C GLU A 275 5.99 -5.62 7.11
N LEU A 276 5.45 -4.97 8.15
CA LEU A 276 6.21 -4.11 9.07
C LEU A 276 7.33 -4.89 9.76
N GLN A 277 7.04 -6.09 10.28
CA GLN A 277 8.04 -6.92 10.93
C GLN A 277 9.15 -7.35 9.96
N THR A 278 8.82 -7.58 8.68
CA THR A 278 9.80 -7.89 7.65
C THR A 278 10.70 -6.68 7.38
N ALA A 279 10.13 -5.48 7.22
CA ALA A 279 10.90 -4.25 7.09
C ALA A 279 11.80 -3.99 8.32
N TYR A 280 11.30 -4.25 9.53
CA TYR A 280 12.11 -4.20 10.75
C TYR A 280 13.29 -5.16 10.73
N LYS A 281 13.06 -6.43 10.37
CA LYS A 281 14.14 -7.43 10.27
C LYS A 281 15.17 -7.04 9.21
N MET A 282 14.75 -6.46 8.09
CA MET A 282 15.67 -5.90 7.08
C MET A 282 16.51 -4.75 7.65
N ALA A 283 15.88 -3.78 8.33
CA ALA A 283 16.59 -2.64 8.92
C ALA A 283 17.60 -3.09 10.01
N ILE A 284 17.25 -4.10 10.82
CA ILE A 284 18.16 -4.71 11.79
C ILE A 284 19.31 -5.43 11.08
N ALA A 285 19.04 -6.17 10.01
CA ALA A 285 20.09 -6.84 9.24
C ALA A 285 21.07 -5.82 8.63
N ASP A 286 20.57 -4.74 8.02
CA ASP A 286 21.40 -3.66 7.48
C ASP A 286 22.24 -2.99 8.56
N MET A 287 21.67 -2.80 9.77
CA MET A 287 22.42 -2.33 10.92
C MET A 287 23.58 -3.27 11.26
N LEU A 288 23.35 -4.58 11.29
CA LEU A 288 24.37 -5.57 11.62
C LEU A 288 25.46 -5.72 10.54
N PHE A 289 25.14 -5.55 9.26
CA PHE A 289 26.10 -5.67 8.16
C PHE A 289 26.96 -4.42 7.93
N GLN A 290 26.49 -3.25 8.35
CA GLN A 290 27.23 -1.98 8.21
C GLN A 290 28.23 -1.71 9.35
N PHE A 291 28.25 -2.54 10.39
CA PHE A 291 29.26 -2.57 11.46
C PHE A 291 30.16 -3.80 11.36
#